data_AF-A1K8W2-F1
#
_entry.id   AF-A1K8W2-F1
#
_cell.length_a   1.000
_cell.length_b   1.000
_cell.length_c   1.000
_cell.angle_alpha   90.00
_cell.angle_beta   90.00
_cell.angle_gamma   90.00
#
_symmetry.space_group_name_H-M   'P 1'
#
loop_
_entity.id
_entity.type
_entity.pdbx_description
1 polymer ?
#
loop_
_entity_poly.entity_id
_entity_poly.type
_entity_poly.pdbx_seq_one_letter_code
_entity_poly.pdbx_strand_id
1 'polypeptide(L)'
;MRPNYVRFFIVAGVAGLVLAVAAASPARSQIDVAPSYQPIGTAASGNSSTVWLHEPSSRRIVACQTVGAGSKALAEIQCVSTRLP
;
A
#
# COMPACT_ATOMS: atom_id res chain seq x y z
N MET A 1 23.25 -13.08 46.72
CA MET A 1 22.11 -13.19 45.77
C MET A 1 21.71 -14.65 45.66
N ARG A 2 20.44 -15.00 45.93
CA ARG A 2 19.99 -16.40 45.85
C ARG A 2 19.90 -16.82 44.37
N PRO A 3 20.43 -17.99 43.97
CA PRO A 3 20.51 -18.44 42.57
C PRO A 3 19.14 -18.50 41.86
N ASN A 4 18.06 -18.62 42.62
CA ASN A 4 16.70 -18.65 42.09
C ASN A 4 16.28 -17.30 41.50
N TYR A 5 16.75 -16.16 42.02
CA TYR A 5 16.38 -14.84 41.48
C TYR A 5 16.98 -14.62 40.09
N VAL A 6 18.21 -15.08 39.85
CA VAL A 6 18.88 -14.97 38.54
C VAL A 6 18.08 -15.74 37.47
N ARG A 7 17.56 -16.92 37.83
CA ARG A 7 16.71 -17.71 36.93
C ARG A 7 15.40 -16.99 36.59
N PHE A 8 14.77 -16.35 37.57
CA PHE A 8 13.54 -15.58 37.33
C PHE A 8 13.76 -14.37 36.41
N PHE A 9 14.86 -13.64 36.59
CA PHE A 9 15.18 -12.51 35.71
C PHE A 9 15.46 -12.94 34.27
N ILE A 10 16.12 -14.08 34.07
CA ILE A 10 16.36 -14.63 32.73
C ILE A 10 15.03 -15.00 32.07
N VAL A 11 14.15 -15.72 32.78
CA VAL A 11 12.83 -16.12 32.23
C VAL A 11 11.98 -14.89 31.90
N ALA A 12 11.94 -13.90 32.79
CA ALA A 12 11.20 -12.66 32.56
C ALA A 12 11.76 -11.87 31.35
N GLY A 13 13.09 -11.81 31.21
CA GLY A 13 13.74 -11.16 30.08
C GLY A 13 13.44 -11.85 28.74
N VAL A 14 13.50 -13.18 28.69
CA VAL A 14 13.17 -13.95 27.49
C VAL A 14 11.69 -13.81 27.13
N ALA A 15 10.79 -13.92 28.11
CA ALA A 15 9.36 -13.75 27.87
C ALA A 15 9.02 -12.34 27.34
N GLY A 16 9.64 -11.31 27.91
CA GLY A 16 9.49 -9.92 27.44
C GLY A 16 9.99 -9.72 26.01
N LEU A 17 11.13 -10.32 25.65
CA LEU A 17 11.67 -10.25 24.30
C LEU A 17 10.76 -10.95 23.27
N VAL A 18 10.25 -12.15 23.62
CA VAL A 18 9.33 -12.89 22.76
C VAL A 18 8.04 -12.10 22.51
N LEU A 19 7.48 -11.47 23.55
CA LEU A 19 6.31 -10.60 23.39
C LEU A 19 6.61 -9.39 22.51
N ALA A 20 7.78 -8.75 22.70
CA ALA A 20 8.17 -7.59 21.91
C ALA A 20 8.32 -7.94 20.42
N VAL A 21 8.87 -9.10 20.09
CA VAL A 21 8.99 -9.58 18.71
C VAL A 21 7.63 -9.96 18.13
N ALA A 22 6.75 -10.61 18.91
CA ALA A 22 5.41 -10.97 18.45
C ALA A 22 4.50 -9.76 18.24
N ALA A 23 4.68 -8.70 19.03
CA ALA A 23 3.95 -7.44 18.93
C ALA A 23 4.56 -6.45 17.93
N ALA A 24 5.78 -6.71 17.45
CA ALA A 24 6.42 -5.86 16.46
C ALA A 24 5.64 -5.95 15.14
N SER A 25 5.04 -4.84 14.73
CA SER A 25 4.45 -4.72 13.39
C SER A 25 5.52 -5.04 12.34
N PRO A 26 5.20 -5.80 11.29
CA PRO A 26 6.14 -6.03 10.21
C PRO A 26 6.53 -4.67 9.62
N ALA A 27 7.80 -4.30 9.76
CA ALA A 27 8.39 -3.18 9.03
C ALA A 27 8.37 -3.57 7.55
N ARG A 28 7.26 -3.30 6.87
CA ARG A 28 7.21 -3.41 5.43
C ARG A 28 8.16 -2.34 4.92
N SER A 29 9.32 -2.77 4.45
CA SER A 29 10.14 -1.96 3.56
C SER A 29 9.25 -1.65 2.36
N GLN A 30 8.57 -0.52 2.43
CA GLN A 30 7.99 0.10 1.26
C GLN A 30 9.22 0.58 0.48
N ILE A 31 9.83 -0.34 -0.28
CA ILE A 31 10.61 0.07 -1.42
C ILE A 31 9.56 0.70 -2.33
N ASP A 32 9.34 1.98 -2.12
CA ASP A 32 8.51 2.83 -2.95
C ASP A 32 9.26 3.03 -4.26
N VAL A 33 9.44 1.94 -5.01
CA VAL A 33 9.61 2.06 -6.44
C VAL A 33 8.26 2.57 -6.90
N ALA A 34 8.08 3.89 -6.86
CA ALA A 34 6.92 4.52 -7.44
C ALA A 34 6.75 3.89 -8.83
N PRO A 35 5.68 3.11 -9.06
CA PRO A 35 5.53 2.40 -10.32
C PRO A 35 5.66 3.44 -11.44
N SER A 36 6.58 3.20 -12.38
CA SER A 36 6.83 4.11 -13.49
C SER A 36 5.67 3.99 -14.47
N TYR A 37 4.57 4.67 -14.17
CA TYR A 37 3.39 4.70 -15.01
C TYR A 37 3.67 5.53 -16.26
N GLN A 38 3.53 4.90 -17.42
CA GLN A 38 3.60 5.54 -18.71
C GLN A 38 2.17 5.87 -19.17
N PRO A 39 1.86 7.13 -19.52
CA PRO A 39 0.56 7.46 -20.07
C PRO A 39 0.36 6.79 -21.43
N ILE A 40 -0.73 6.06 -21.57
CA ILE A 40 -1.17 5.43 -22.83
C ILE A 40 -2.05 6.42 -23.60
N GLY A 41 -2.93 7.12 -22.89
CA GLY A 41 -3.84 8.09 -23.48
C GLY A 41 -4.83 8.69 -22.49
N THR A 42 -5.62 9.63 -22.98
CA THR A 42 -6.68 10.31 -22.22
C THR A 42 -7.91 10.46 -23.09
N ALA A 43 -9.10 10.36 -22.49
CA ALA A 43 -10.36 10.69 -23.15
C ALA A 43 -11.22 11.51 -22.19
N ALA A 44 -11.98 12.47 -22.73
CA ALA A 44 -12.94 13.23 -21.96
C ALA A 44 -14.29 13.22 -22.67
N SER A 45 -15.36 13.01 -21.93
CA SER A 45 -16.73 13.04 -22.42
C SER A 45 -17.65 13.63 -21.35
N GLY A 46 -18.31 14.74 -21.68
CA GLY A 46 -19.17 15.47 -20.75
C GLY A 46 -18.42 15.88 -19.49
N ASN A 47 -18.90 15.41 -18.33
CA ASN A 47 -18.33 15.72 -17.00
C ASN A 47 -17.32 14.67 -16.51
N SER A 48 -16.86 13.78 -17.40
CA SER A 48 -15.96 12.69 -17.04
C SER A 48 -14.71 12.69 -17.91
N SER A 49 -13.56 12.46 -17.28
CA SER A 49 -12.26 12.29 -17.93
C SER A 49 -11.67 10.96 -17.51
N THR A 50 -11.15 10.22 -18.47
CA THR A 50 -10.46 8.94 -18.26
C THR A 50 -9.01 9.07 -18.71
N VAL A 51 -8.08 8.52 -17.91
CA VAL A 51 -6.67 8.36 -18.25
C VAL A 51 -6.31 6.89 -18.20
N TRP A 52 -5.55 6.43 -19.19
CA TRP A 52 -4.99 5.09 -19.24
C TRP A 52 -3.49 5.14 -19.01
N LEU A 53 -2.99 4.31 -18.10
CA LEU A 53 -1.60 4.21 -17.73
C LEU A 53 -1.11 2.77 -17.86
N HIS A 54 0.13 2.60 -18.29
CA HIS A 54 0.82 1.33 -18.38
C HIS A 54 1.94 1.29 -17.32
N GLU A 55 2.04 0.20 -16.57
CA GLU A 55 3.17 -0.09 -15.68
C GLU A 55 4.04 -1.19 -16.32
N PRO A 56 5.18 -0.85 -16.95
CA PRO A 56 6.00 -1.81 -17.71
C PRO A 56 6.58 -2.95 -16.86
N SER A 57 6.96 -2.64 -15.62
CA SER A 57 7.56 -3.60 -14.68
C SER A 57 6.62 -4.76 -14.34
N SER A 58 5.33 -4.46 -14.20
CA SER A 58 4.32 -5.43 -13.73
C SER A 58 3.41 -5.94 -14.85
N ARG A 59 3.57 -5.41 -16.08
CA ARG A 59 2.68 -5.61 -17.23
C ARG A 59 1.23 -5.31 -16.87
N ARG A 60 1.00 -4.24 -16.10
CA ARG A 60 -0.34 -3.80 -15.71
C ARG A 60 -0.77 -2.60 -16.52
N ILE A 61 -2.07 -2.54 -16.77
CA ILE A 61 -2.76 -1.35 -17.24
C ILE A 61 -3.67 -0.87 -16.13
N VAL A 62 -3.72 0.45 -15.95
CA VAL A 62 -4.63 1.13 -15.05
C VAL A 62 -5.45 2.11 -15.87
N ALA A 63 -6.77 2.11 -15.69
CA ALA A 63 -7.67 3.13 -16.22
C ALA A 63 -8.32 3.85 -15.05
N CYS A 64 -8.10 5.16 -14.94
CA CYS A 64 -8.71 5.99 -13.92
C CYS A 64 -9.68 6.97 -14.56
N GLN A 65 -10.89 7.04 -14.03
CA GLN A 65 -11.96 7.90 -14.51
C GLN A 65 -12.42 8.85 -13.41
N THR A 66 -12.60 10.13 -13.74
CA THR A 66 -13.31 11.07 -12.85
C THR A 66 -14.81 10.77 -12.92
N VAL A 67 -15.39 10.39 -11.80
CA VAL A 67 -16.84 10.29 -11.65
C VAL A 67 -17.33 11.60 -11.02
N GLY A 68 -18.40 12.16 -11.59
CA GLY A 68 -18.88 13.47 -11.18
C GLY A 68 -19.23 13.48 -9.70
N ALA A 69 -18.55 14.32 -8.92
CA ALA A 69 -19.00 14.63 -7.57
C ALA A 69 -20.08 15.71 -7.66
N GLY A 70 -21.10 15.62 -6.80
CA GLY A 70 -22.16 16.63 -6.72
C GLY A 70 -21.59 18.04 -6.58
N SER A 71 -22.45 19.05 -6.79
CA SER A 71 -22.16 20.45 -7.17
C SER A 71 -21.17 21.27 -6.32
N LYS A 72 -20.53 20.70 -5.29
CA LYS A 72 -19.55 21.35 -4.40
C LYS A 72 -18.40 20.45 -3.93
N ALA A 73 -18.22 19.25 -4.49
CA ALA A 73 -17.17 18.31 -4.07
C ALA A 73 -16.15 18.07 -5.19
N LEU A 74 -14.92 17.70 -4.80
CA LEU A 74 -13.87 17.24 -5.73
C LEU A 74 -14.38 15.98 -6.43
N ALA A 75 -14.21 15.90 -7.76
CA ALA A 75 -14.58 14.71 -8.53
C ALA A 75 -13.89 13.47 -7.92
N GLU A 76 -14.69 12.44 -7.62
CA GLU A 76 -14.15 11.17 -7.16
C GLU A 76 -13.43 10.50 -8.34
N ILE A 77 -12.33 9.80 -8.06
CA ILE A 77 -11.53 9.11 -9.07
C ILE A 77 -11.72 7.61 -8.85
N GLN A 78 -12.32 6.94 -9.83
CA GLN A 78 -12.47 5.49 -9.84
C GLN A 78 -11.42 4.89 -10.76
N CYS A 79 -10.59 3.98 -10.23
CA CYS A 79 -9.55 3.30 -11.01
C CYS A 79 -9.81 1.79 -11.10
N VAL A 80 -9.62 1.24 -12.28
CA VAL A 80 -9.59 -0.20 -12.55
C VAL A 80 -8.21 -0.60 -13.05
N SER A 81 -7.72 -1.75 -12.62
CA SER A 81 -6.43 -2.29 -13.08
C SER A 81 -6.61 -3.70 -13.63
N THR A 82 -5.92 -3.98 -14.73
CA THR A 82 -5.86 -5.30 -15.35
C THR A 82 -4.43 -5.64 -15.75
N ARG A 83 -4.17 -6.93 -15.97
CA ARG A 83 -2.89 -7.39 -16.50
C ARG A 83 -2.98 -7.50 -18.02
N LEU A 84 -1.94 -7.05 -18.71
CA LEU A 84 -1.76 -7.35 -20.12
C LEU A 84 -1.57 -8.86 -20.31
N PRO A 85 -2.10 -9.43 -21.41
CA PRO A 85 -1.89 -10.84 -21.75
C PRO A 85 -0.40 -11.18 -21.94
#